data_AF-A0A919SWR2-F1
#
_entry.id   AF-A0A919SWR2-F1
#
_cell.length_a   1.000
_cell.length_b   1.000
_cell.length_c   1.000
_cell.angle_alpha   90.00
_cell.angle_beta   90.00
_cell.angle_gamma   90.00
#
_symmetry.space_group_name_H-M   'P 1'
#
loop_
_entity.id
_entity.type
_entity.pdbx_description
1 polymer ?
#
loop_
_entity_poly.entity_id
_entity_poly.type
_entity_poly.pdbx_seq_one_letter_code
_entity_poly.pdbx_strand_id
1 'polypeptide(L)' 'MGDLKAGGVVHVGRAASVQFTGPASFDFRIIAVDSRPTYNGWVWLDGYQLDRRGQAQHRRRIFVCAAGLRPAVIPETA' A
#
# COMPACT_ATOMS: atom_id res chain seq x y z
N MET A 1 8.59 -11.49 -4.35
CA MET A 1 8.08 -10.47 -3.39
C MET A 1 8.21 -9.14 -4.13
N GLY A 2 7.12 -8.52 -4.58
CA GLY A 2 7.23 -7.25 -5.30
C GLY A 2 7.90 -6.21 -4.41
N ASP A 3 9.00 -5.62 -4.87
CA ASP A 3 9.81 -4.71 -4.05
C ASP A 3 8.93 -3.59 -3.49
N LEU A 4 8.82 -3.51 -2.16
CA LEU A 4 8.26 -2.35 -1.48
C LEU A 4 9.24 -1.19 -1.67
N LYS A 5 9.06 -0.46 -2.77
CA LYS A 5 9.89 0.66 -3.18
C LYS A 5 9.04 1.82 -3.66
N ALA A 6 9.63 3.01 -3.69
CA ALA A 6 9.01 4.17 -4.30
C ALA A 6 8.60 3.88 -5.75
N GLY A 7 7.39 4.30 -6.14
CA GLY A 7 6.76 4.01 -7.42
C GLY A 7 6.01 2.68 -7.48
N GLY A 8 6.25 1.75 -6.54
CA GLY A 8 5.50 0.50 -6.45
C GLY A 8 4.05 0.74 -6.04
N VAL A 9 3.13 -0.07 -6.57
CA VAL A 9 1.71 -0.04 -6.18
C VAL A 9 1.33 -1.38 -5.57
N VAL A 10 0.75 -1.31 -4.38
CA VAL A 10 0.34 -2.47 -3.60
C VAL A 10 -1.12 -2.38 -3.20
N HIS A 11 -1.80 -3.51 -3.20
CA HIS A 11 -3.13 -3.63 -2.65
C HIS A 11 -3.03 -3.78 -1.12
N VAL A 12 -3.67 -2.85 -0.42
CA VAL A 12 -3.74 -2.81 1.04
C VAL A 12 -5.12 -3.30 1.46
N GLY A 13 -5.15 -4.47 2.10
CA GLY A 13 -6.38 -5.09 2.58
C GLY A 13 -6.21 -5.73 3.96
N ARG A 14 -7.20 -6.54 4.37
CA ARG A 14 -7.24 -7.21 5.68
C ARG A 14 -5.94 -7.93 6.07
N ALA A 15 -5.26 -8.55 5.12
CA ALA A 15 -4.00 -9.26 5.37
C ALA A 15 -2.87 -8.33 5.79
N ALA A 16 -2.87 -7.08 5.33
CA ALA A 16 -1.89 -6.06 5.67
C ALA A 16 -2.23 -5.36 6.99
N SER A 17 -3.51 -5.13 7.27
CA SER A 17 -4.01 -4.68 8.57
C SER A 17 -5.53 -4.86 8.65
N VAL A 18 -6.04 -5.21 9.83
CA VAL A 18 -7.49 -5.39 10.08
C VAL A 18 -8.30 -4.11 9.84
N GLN A 19 -7.65 -2.94 9.87
CA GLN A 19 -8.26 -1.64 9.62
C GLN A 19 -8.69 -1.46 8.15
N PHE A 20 -8.15 -2.26 7.22
CA PHE A 20 -8.39 -2.13 5.77
C PHE A 20 -9.23 -3.30 5.23
N THR A 21 -10.26 -3.71 5.96
CA THR A 21 -11.13 -4.82 5.55
C THR A 21 -12.30 -4.35 4.68
N GLY A 22 -12.73 -5.21 3.74
CA GLY A 22 -13.91 -4.98 2.90
C GLY A 22 -13.82 -3.66 2.09
N PRO A 23 -14.83 -2.78 2.18
CA PRO A 23 -14.86 -1.50 1.44
C PRO A 23 -13.70 -0.55 1.77
N ALA A 24 -13.00 -0.77 2.88
CA ALA A 24 -11.85 0.03 3.30
C ALA A 24 -10.51 -0.45 2.71
N SER A 25 -10.51 -1.51 1.88
CA SER A 25 -9.33 -1.92 1.11
C SER A 25 -9.12 -1.00 -0.09
N PHE A 26 -7.86 -0.78 -0.47
CA PHE A 26 -7.51 0.13 -1.57
C PHE A 26 -6.13 -0.18 -2.14
N ASP A 27 -5.88 0.30 -3.35
CA ASP A 27 -4.55 0.29 -3.96
C ASP A 27 -3.76 1.53 -3.52
N PHE A 28 -2.49 1.32 -3.23
CA PHE A 28 -1.63 2.32 -2.62
C PHE A 28 -0.32 2.46 -3.41
N ARG A 29 -0.07 3.66 -3.93
CA ARG A 29 1.19 3.99 -4.59
C ARG A 29 2.19 4.50 -3.57
N ILE A 30 3.27 3.74 -3.39
CA ILE A 30 4.35 4.04 -2.46
C ILE A 30 5.19 5.18 -3.00
N ILE A 31 5.49 6.18 -2.18
CA ILE A 31 6.50 7.22 -2.49
C ILE A 31 7.71 7.12 -1.58
N ALA A 32 7.53 6.59 -0.36
CA ALA A 32 8.62 6.31 0.56
C ALA A 32 8.29 5.11 1.44
N VAL A 33 9.34 4.39 1.82
CA VAL A 33 9.28 3.28 2.77
C VAL A 33 10.19 3.64 3.92
N ASP A 34 9.65 3.70 5.13
CA ASP A 34 10.46 3.80 6.33
C ASP A 34 10.71 2.38 6.86
N SER A 35 11.94 1.91 6.65
CA SER A 35 12.41 0.58 6.99
C SER A 35 12.93 0.47 8.42
N ARG A 36 12.79 1.51 9.26
CA ARG A 36 13.17 1.42 10.67
C ARG A 36 12.36 0.29 11.33
N PRO A 37 13.02 -0.71 11.93
CA PRO A 37 12.32 -1.84 12.54
C PRO A 37 11.64 -1.37 13.83
N THR A 38 10.38 -0.90 13.72
CA THR A 38 9.55 -0.63 14.91
C THR A 38 8.95 -1.93 15.45
N TYR A 39 8.49 -2.82 14.57
CA TYR A 39 8.02 -4.16 14.90
C TYR A 39 8.36 -5.12 13.77
N ASN A 40 8.80 -6.33 14.09
CA ASN A 40 9.23 -7.31 13.09
C ASN A 40 8.08 -7.63 12.10
N GLY A 41 8.34 -7.51 10.81
CA GLY A 41 7.36 -7.74 9.74
C GLY A 41 6.40 -6.59 9.44
N TRP A 42 6.46 -5.48 10.20
CA TRP A 42 5.65 -4.29 9.96
C TRP A 42 6.49 -3.15 9.38
N VAL A 43 5.85 -2.31 8.57
CA VAL A 43 6.52 -1.23 7.84
C VAL A 43 5.63 0.00 7.77
N TRP A 44 6.27 1.16 7.82
CA TRP A 44 5.62 2.44 7.54
C TRP A 44 5.74 2.77 6.05
N LEU A 45 4.60 3.01 5.40
CA LEU A 45 4.54 3.43 4.01
C LEU A 45 3.97 4.85 3.93
N ASP A 46 4.64 5.72 3.17
CA ASP A 46 4.11 7.01 2.74
C ASP A 46 3.73 6.90 1.26
N GLY A 47 2.63 7.50 0.86
CA GLY A 47 2.12 7.32 -0.49
C GLY A 47 0.71 7.82 -0.69
N TYR A 48 0.13 7.42 -1.82
CA TYR A 48 -1.20 7.85 -2.25
C TYR A 48 -2.16 6.67 -2.31
N GLN A 49 -3.34 6.83 -1.69
CA GLN A 49 -4.48 5.99 -1.99
C GLN A 49 -4.96 6.28 -3.40
N LEU A 50 -5.11 5.22 -4.19
CA LEU A 50 -5.61 5.28 -5.55
C LEU A 50 -7.13 5.07 -5.57
N ASP A 51 -7.80 5.71 -6.52
CA ASP A 51 -9.17 5.37 -6.89
C ASP A 51 -9.23 4.14 -7.81
N ARG A 52 -10.43 3.75 -8.22
CA ARG A 52 -10.66 2.64 -9.16
C ARG A 52 -10.08 2.88 -10.56
N ARG A 53 -9.68 4.12 -10.89
CA ARG A 53 -9.05 4.52 -12.15
C ARG A 53 -7.53 4.63 -12.01
N GLY A 54 -6.96 4.27 -10.85
CA GLY A 54 -5.52 4.37 -10.58
C GLY A 54 -5.04 5.80 -10.30
N GLN A 55 -5.93 6.76 -10.08
CA GLN A 55 -5.60 8.16 -9.81
C GLN A 55 -5.37 8.39 -8.31
N ALA A 56 -4.37 9.18 -7.98
CA ALA A 56 -4.05 9.53 -6.59
C ALA A 56 -5.12 10.45 -6.01
N GLN A 57 -5.86 9.99 -5.00
CA GLN A 57 -6.87 10.80 -4.31
C GLN A 57 -6.34 11.43 -3.03
N HIS A 58 -5.67 10.64 -2.19
CA HIS A 58 -5.26 11.09 -0.86
C HIS A 58 -3.84 10.64 -0.54
N ARG A 59 -2.98 11.57 -0.14
CA ARG A 59 -1.69 11.25 0.46
C ARG A 59 -1.91 10.81 1.91
N ARG A 60 -1.27 9.71 2.31
CA ARG A 60 -1.37 9.20 3.69
C ARG A 60 -0.13 8.39 4.05
N ARG A 61 0.12 8.31 5.36
CA ARG A 61 1.12 7.45 5.96
C ARG A 61 0.41 6.31 6.71
N ILE A 62 0.76 5.07 6.41
CA ILE A 62 0.12 3.87 6.96
C ILE A 62 1.14 2.93 7.58
N PHE A 63 0.74 2.21 8.63
CA PHE A 63 1.53 1.17 9.27
C PHE A 63 0.88 -0.20 9.02
N VAL A 64 1.59 -1.08 8.31
CA VAL A 64 1.04 -2.33 7.77
C VAL A 64 2.00 -3.50 7.92
N CYS A 65 1.45 -4.71 7.98
CA CYS A 65 2.20 -5.95 7.88
C CYS A 65 2.65 -6.17 6.42
N ALA A 66 3.96 -6.19 6.18
CA ALA A 66 4.53 -6.30 4.84
C ALA A 66 4.16 -7.63 4.15
N ALA A 67 4.07 -8.72 4.92
CA ALA A 67 3.68 -10.03 4.41
C ALA A 67 2.22 -10.10 3.90
N GLY A 68 1.39 -9.13 4.31
CA GLY A 68 0.00 -9.03 3.88
C GLY A 68 -0.23 -8.19 2.63
N LEU A 69 0.79 -7.48 2.15
CA LEU A 69 0.71 -6.64 0.94
C LEU A 69 0.76 -7.51 -0.31
N ARG A 70 -0.07 -7.16 -1.30
CA ARG A 70 -0.09 -7.83 -2.61
C ARG A 70 0.25 -6.82 -3.71
N PRO A 71 0.95 -7.20 -4.78
CA PRO A 71 1.09 -6.34 -5.95
C PRO A 71 -0.29 -5.96 -6.48
N ALA A 72 -0.52 -4.66 -6.73
CA ALA A 72 -1.74 -4.22 -7.39
C ALA A 72 -1.52 -4.20 -8.91
N VAL A 73 -2.50 -4.70 -9.66
CA VAL A 73 -2.55 -4.53 -11.10
C VAL A 73 -3.29 -3.23 -11.36
N ILE A 74 -2.54 -2.15 -11.56
CA ILE A 74 -3.13 -0.90 -12.02
C ILE A 74 -3.47 -1.09 -13.50
N PRO A 75 -4.71 -0.85 -13.95
CA PRO A 75 -4.97 -0.76 -15.38
C PRO A 75 -4.10 0.36 -15.95
N GLU A 76 -3.20 0.01 -16.88
CA GLU A 76 -2.44 0.99 -17.65
C GLU A 76 -3.47 1.92 -18.29
N THR A 77 -3.38 3.21 -17.97
CA THR A 77 -4.27 4.20 -18.56
C THR A 77 -3.88 4.29 -20.04
N ALA A 78 -4.64 3.60 -20.90
CA ALA A 78 -4.62 3.78 -22.34
C ALA A 78 -5.09 5.18 -22.73
#